data_AF-A0A9D6VL99-F1
#
_entry.id   AF-A0A9D6VL99-F1
#
_cell.length_a   1.000
_cell.length_b   1.000
_cell.length_c   1.000
_cell.angle_alpha   90.00
_cell.angle_beta   90.00
_cell.angle_gamma   90.00
#
_symmetry.space_group_name_H-M   'P 1'
#
loop_
_entity.id
_entity.type
_entity.pdbx_description
1 polymer ?
#
loop_
_entity_poly.entity_id
_entity_poly.type
_entity_poly.pdbx_seq_one_letter_code
_entity_poly.pdbx_strand_id
1 'polypeptide(L)' 'MQLQTLIVKARIKKENIVLFSWIIESHEGMGIMRTIDAKSGLVEFMVSPFFEKEFFEVITSLGEEIEFIDNAISHG' A
#
# COMPACT_ATOMS: atom_id res chain seq x y z
N MET A 1 -4.17 4.30 -23.38
CA MET A 1 -4.64 3.98 -22.02
C MET A 1 -3.61 4.54 -21.07
N GLN A 2 -3.88 5.64 -20.37
CA GLN A 2 -2.98 6.16 -19.34
C GLN A 2 -3.03 5.21 -18.15
N LEU A 3 -1.89 4.67 -17.72
CA LEU A 3 -1.77 3.88 -16.50
C LEU A 3 -1.79 4.86 -15.33
N GLN A 4 -2.98 5.14 -14.82
CA GLN A 4 -3.12 5.83 -13.53
C GLN A 4 -2.70 4.85 -12.43
N THR A 5 -1.93 5.31 -11.44
CA THR A 5 -1.56 4.51 -10.27
C THR A 5 -1.85 5.33 -9.02
N LEU A 6 -2.56 4.74 -8.08
CA LEU A 6 -2.79 5.33 -6.77
C LEU A 6 -1.56 5.08 -5.90
N ILE A 7 -0.90 6.15 -5.47
CA ILE A 7 0.23 6.11 -4.55
C ILE A 7 -0.28 6.41 -3.16
N VAL A 8 -0.20 5.43 -2.26
CA VAL A 8 -0.59 5.59 -0.86
C VAL A 8 0.65 5.52 0.02
N LYS A 9 0.96 6.60 0.74
CA LYS A 9 2.00 6.59 1.76
C LYS A 9 1.39 6.33 3.11
N ALA A 10 1.98 5.40 3.84
CA ALA A 10 1.55 5.08 5.19
C ALA A 10 2.73 4.76 6.08
N ARG A 11 2.50 4.88 7.39
CA ARG A 11 3.36 4.32 8.41
C ARG A 11 2.67 3.09 9.01
N ILE A 12 3.41 1.99 9.06
CA ILE A 12 3.00 0.73 9.68
C ILE A 12 4.02 0.30 10.72
N LYS A 13 3.68 -0.63 11.59
CA LYS A 13 4.65 -1.25 12.50
C LYS A 13 5.75 -1.93 11.68
N LYS A 14 7.02 -1.73 12.06
CA LYS A 14 8.18 -2.27 11.31
C LYS A 14 8.14 -3.80 11.22
N GLU A 15 7.58 -4.47 12.23
CA GLU A 15 7.41 -5.93 12.26
C GLU A 15 6.45 -6.43 11.18
N ASN A 16 5.53 -5.56 10.73
CA ASN A 16 4.48 -5.90 9.78
C ASN A 16 4.87 -5.59 8.33
N ILE A 17 6.02 -4.94 8.08
CA ILE A 17 6.44 -4.57 6.72
C ILE A 17 6.47 -5.79 5.78
N VAL A 18 7.05 -6.91 6.22
CA VAL A 18 7.11 -8.12 5.41
C VAL A 18 5.73 -8.71 5.18
N LEU A 19 4.88 -8.74 6.22
CA LEU A 19 3.51 -9.22 6.13
C LEU A 19 2.70 -8.44 5.10
N PHE A 20 2.75 -7.11 5.16
CA PHE A 20 2.04 -6.24 4.22
C PHE A 20 2.55 -6.42 2.78
N SER A 21 3.87 -6.51 2.58
CA SER A 21 4.44 -6.77 1.24
C SER A 21 3.85 -8.04 0.63
N TRP A 22 3.86 -9.13 1.40
CA TRP A 22 3.35 -10.43 0.93
C TRP A 22 1.85 -10.42 0.65
N ILE A 23 1.06 -9.77 1.50
CA ILE A 23 -0.39 -9.66 1.27
C ILE A 23 -0.65 -8.93 -0.04
N ILE A 24 -0.02 -7.78 -0.26
CA ILE A 24 -0.23 -7.00 -1.48
C ILE A 24 0.26 -7.78 -2.71
N GLU A 25 1.45 -8.38 -2.66
CA GLU A 25 2.02 -9.16 -3.77
C GLU A 25 1.21 -10.43 -4.08
N SER A 26 0.53 -11.02 -3.09
CA SER A 26 -0.35 -12.19 -3.29
C SER A 26 -1.66 -11.86 -4.01
N HIS A 27 -2.07 -10.58 -4.04
CA HIS A 27 -3.26 -10.13 -4.76
C HIS A 27 -2.87 -9.70 -6.17
N GLU A 28 -2.99 -10.61 -7.14
CA GLU A 28 -2.65 -10.34 -8.55
C GLU A 28 -3.35 -9.07 -9.05
N GLY A 29 -2.55 -8.12 -9.57
CA GLY A 29 -3.04 -6.88 -10.16
C GLY A 29 -3.41 -5.78 -9.17
N MET A 30 -3.40 -6.03 -7.85
CA MET A 30 -3.71 -5.01 -6.84
C MET A 30 -2.63 -3.94 -6.77
N GLY A 31 -1.37 -4.33 -6.67
CA GLY A 31 -0.28 -3.38 -6.55
C GLY A 31 1.02 -3.98 -6.06
N ILE A 32 1.96 -3.11 -5.72
CA ILE A 32 3.21 -3.46 -5.06
C ILE A 32 3.46 -2.52 -3.88
N MET A 33 4.19 -3.00 -2.88
CA MET A 33 4.63 -2.19 -1.76
C MET A 33 6.13 -1.89 -1.88
N ARG A 34 6.52 -0.66 -1.53
CA ARG A 34 7.91 -0.25 -1.39
C ARG A 34 8.14 0.23 0.04
N THR A 35 9.19 -0.28 0.68
CA THR A 35 9.67 0.28 1.94
C THR A 35 10.52 1.53 1.67
N ILE A 36 10.12 2.66 2.26
CA ILE A 36 10.87 3.92 2.18
C ILE A 36 11.85 4.02 3.34
N ASP A 37 11.40 3.71 4.57
CA ASP A 37 12.24 3.61 5.75
C ASP A 37 11.73 2.51 6.70
N ALA A 38 12.48 1.41 6.76
CA ALA A 38 12.14 0.27 7.60
C ALA A 38 12.23 0.56 9.11
N LYS A 39 13.03 1.54 9.54
CA LYS A 39 13.19 1.87 10.96
C LYS A 39 11.96 2.59 11.50
N SER A 40 11.43 3.54 10.75
CA SER A 40 10.22 4.30 11.11
C SER A 40 8.94 3.66 10.61
N GLY A 41 9.01 2.57 9.84
CA GLY A 41 7.84 1.89 9.30
C GLY A 41 7.19 2.60 8.13
N LEU A 42 7.91 3.50 7.46
CA LEU A 42 7.39 4.28 6.33
C LEU A 42 7.40 3.44 5.05
N VAL A 43 6.22 3.28 4.45
CA VAL A 43 6.00 2.51 3.23
C VAL A 43 5.17 3.30 2.22
N GLU A 44 5.27 2.87 0.97
CA GLU A 44 4.53 3.40 -0.16
C GLU A 44 3.88 2.24 -0.91
N PHE A 45 2.57 2.30 -1.11
CA PHE A 45 1.81 1.35 -1.92
C PHE A 45 1.55 1.97 -3.29
N MET A 46 1.89 1.24 -4.33
CA MET A 46 1.53 1.55 -5.72
C MET A 46 0.38 0.65 -6.10
N VAL A 47 -0.82 1.19 -6.02
CA VAL A 47 -2.08 0.45 -6.15
C VAL A 47 -2.69 0.75 -7.51
N SER A 48 -3.16 -0.30 -8.19
CA SER A 48 -3.97 -0.16 -9.38
C SER A 48 -5.28 0.55 -9.02
N PRO A 49 -5.70 1.59 -9.77
CA PRO A 49 -6.93 2.32 -9.47
C PRO A 49 -8.18 1.45 -9.55
N PHE A 50 -8.12 0.32 -10.28
CA PHE A 50 -9.20 -0.66 -10.33
C PHE A 50 -9.38 -1.45 -9.04
N PHE A 51 -8.39 -1.42 -8.14
CA PHE A 51 -8.35 -2.15 -6.87
C PHE A 51 -8.29 -1.23 -5.66
N GLU A 52 -8.54 0.08 -5.82
CA GLU A 52 -8.47 1.05 -4.73
C GLU A 52 -9.31 0.61 -3.53
N LYS A 53 -10.57 0.24 -3.80
CA LYS A 53 -11.51 -0.16 -2.76
C LYS A 53 -11.07 -1.45 -2.07
N GLU A 54 -10.75 -2.48 -2.85
CA GLU A 54 -10.29 -3.78 -2.36
C GLU A 54 -9.00 -3.64 -1.53
N PHE A 55 -8.08 -2.79 -1.97
CA PHE A 55 -6.86 -2.48 -1.22
C PHE A 55 -7.17 -1.91 0.16
N PHE A 56 -8.03 -0.88 0.24
CA PHE A 56 -8.42 -0.29 1.52
C PHE A 56 -9.17 -1.28 2.42
N GLU A 57 -10.02 -2.15 1.87
CA GLU A 57 -10.69 -3.21 2.61
C GLU A 57 -9.70 -4.23 3.18
N VAL A 58 -8.74 -4.70 2.38
CA VAL A 58 -7.73 -5.66 2.82
C VAL A 58 -6.88 -5.06 3.94
N ILE A 59 -6.29 -3.88 3.74
CA ILE A 59 -5.38 -3.30 4.74
C ILE A 59 -6.09 -2.90 6.04
N THR A 60 -7.35 -2.45 5.97
CA THR A 60 -8.13 -2.16 7.19
C THR A 60 -8.58 -3.44 7.91
N SER A 61 -8.83 -4.53 7.18
CA SER A 61 -9.18 -5.83 7.77
C SER A 61 -8.04 -6.49 8.55
N LEU A 62 -6.79 -6.09 8.31
CA LEU A 62 -5.64 -6.63 9.03
C LEU A 62 -5.65 -6.26 10.52
N GLY A 63 -6.46 -5.28 10.93
CA GLY A 63 -6.59 -4.87 12.34
C GLY A 63 -5.32 -4.25 12.92
N GLU A 64 -4.34 -3.94 12.06
CA GLU A 64 -3.08 -3.32 12.44
C GLU A 64 -3.20 -1.79 12.44
N GLU A 65 -2.41 -1.13 13.27
CA GLU A 65 -2.30 0.32 13.27
C GLU A 65 -1.59 0.77 11.98
N ILE A 66 -2.35 1.37 11.08
CA ILE A 66 -1.87 2.01 9.85
C ILE A 66 -2.16 3.50 9.96
N GLU A 67 -1.11 4.30 9.89
CA GLU A 67 -1.21 5.76 9.81
C GLU A 67 -1.07 6.17 8.34
N PHE A 68 -2.19 6.49 7.68
CA PHE A 68 -2.17 7.02 6.32
C PHE A 68 -1.67 8.46 6.31
N ILE A 69 -0.62 8.72 5.53
CA ILE A 69 0.07 10.02 5.48
C ILE A 69 -0.40 10.83 4.28
N ASP A 70 -0.50 10.19 3.11
CA ASP A 70 -0.84 10.85 1.86
C ASP A 70 -1.38 9.85 0.83
N ASN A 71 -2.27 10.31 -0.06
CA ASN A 71 -2.77 9.57 -1.21
C ASN A 71 -2.76 10.45 -2.46
N ALA A 72 -1.93 10.10 -3.44
CA ALA A 72 -1.78 10.85 -4.68
C ALA A 72 -2.02 9.96 -5.91
N ILE A 73 -2.74 10.47 -6.90
CA ILE A 73 -2.89 9.78 -8.19
C ILE A 73 -1.70 10.20 -9.07
N SER A 74 -0.78 9.26 -9.30
CA SER A 74 0.30 9.46 -10.25
C SER A 74 -0.22 9.26 -11.67
N HIS A 75 -0.02 10.27 -12.51
CA HIS A 75 -0.21 10.19 -13.95
C HIS A 75 1.15 9.80 -14.53
N GLY A 76 1.36 8.52 -14.80
CA GLY A 76 2.58 8.04 -15.46
C GLY A 76 2.77 8.68 -16.83
#